data_AF-A0A7V8JN78-F1
#
_entry.id   AF-A0A7V8JN78-F1
#
_cell.length_a   1.000
_cell.length_b   1.000
_cell.length_c   1.000
_cell.angle_alpha   90.00
_cell.angle_beta   90.00
_cell.angle_gamma   90.00
#
_symmetry.space_group_name_H-M   'P 1'
#
loop_
_entity.id
_entity.type
_entity.pdbx_description
1 polymer ?
#
loop_
_entity_poly.entity_id
_entity_poly.type
_entity_poly.pdbx_seq_one_letter_code
_entity_poly.pdbx_strand_id
1 'polypeptide(L)' 'MNEQALFDLELKVLLEAIYQRYHYDFRSYAVSSLRRRIHQAMQCYGC' A
#
# COMPACT_ATOMS: atom_id res chain seq x y z
N MET A 1 -16.77 -7.01 -5.70
CA MET A 1 -15.32 -6.90 -6.00
C MET A 1 -14.59 -7.98 -5.24
N ASN A 2 -13.54 -8.58 -5.81
CA ASN A 2 -12.67 -9.52 -5.09
C ASN A 2 -11.88 -8.76 -4.02
N GLU A 3 -11.69 -9.35 -2.83
CA GLU A 3 -11.00 -8.75 -1.68
C GLU A 3 -9.56 -8.33 -2.04
N GLN A 4 -8.88 -9.15 -2.85
CA GLN A 4 -7.55 -8.83 -3.36
C GLN A 4 -7.53 -7.59 -4.27
N ALA A 5 -8.58 -7.39 -5.06
CA ALA A 5 -8.69 -6.23 -5.95
C ALA A 5 -9.03 -4.95 -5.18
N LEU A 6 -9.78 -5.07 -4.07
CA LEU A 6 -10.01 -3.97 -3.15
C LEU A 6 -8.71 -3.54 -2.47
N PHE A 7 -7.94 -4.50 -1.93
CA PHE A 7 -6.65 -4.22 -1.31
C PHE A 7 -5.66 -3.54 -2.27
N ASP A 8 -5.61 -3.98 -3.52
CA ASP A 8 -4.75 -3.36 -4.54
C ASP A 8 -5.19 -1.92 -4.88
N LEU A 9 -6.48 -1.62 -4.80
CA LEU A 9 -7.01 -0.27 -4.96
C LEU A 9 -6.61 0.61 -3.78
N GLU A 10 -6.83 0.14 -2.55
CA GLU A 10 -6.46 0.83 -1.31
C GLU A 10 -4.95 1.12 -1.26
N LEU A 11 -4.13 0.15 -1.66
CA LEU A 11 -2.69 0.30 -1.76
C LEU A 11 -2.30 1.44 -2.71
N LYS A 12 -2.91 1.52 -3.90
CA LYS A 12 -2.63 2.61 -4.85
C LYS A 12 -3.00 3.97 -4.26
N VAL A 13 -4.17 4.08 -3.64
CA VAL A 13 -4.63 5.34 -3.01
C VAL A 13 -3.68 5.76 -1.89
N LEU A 14 -3.23 4.83 -1.06
CA LEU A 14 -2.25 5.07 0.00
C LEU A 14 -0.93 5.60 -0.56
N LEU A 15 -0.39 4.97 -1.61
CA LEU A 15 0.87 5.38 -2.21
C LEU A 15 0.79 6.78 -2.85
N GLU A 16 -0.32 7.08 -3.53
CA GLU A 16 -0.56 8.41 -4.07
C GLU A 16 -0.63 9.47 -2.96
N ALA A 17 -1.32 9.18 -1.85
CA ALA A 17 -1.39 10.09 -0.71
C ALA A 17 -0.01 10.34 -0.08
N ILE A 18 0.82 9.30 0.05
CA ILE A 18 2.19 9.43 0.57
C ILE A 18 3.05 10.27 -0.38
N TYR A 19 2.96 10.03 -1.69
CA TYR A 19 3.67 10.82 -2.69
C TYR A 19 3.26 12.30 -2.65
N GLN A 20 1.96 12.60 -2.62
CA GLN A 20 1.47 13.98 -2.57
C GLN A 20 1.87 14.71 -1.28
N ARG A 21 1.88 14.01 -0.13
CA ARG A 21 2.13 14.64 1.17
C ARG A 21 3.61 14.72 1.55
N TYR A 22 4.39 13.70 1.17
CA TYR A 22 5.76 13.51 1.62
C TYR A 22 6.78 13.37 0.49
N HIS A 23 6.33 13.37 -0.78
CA HIS A 23 7.19 13.27 -1.98
C HIS A 23 8.04 12.00 -2.04
N TYR A 24 7.70 10.97 -1.26
CA TYR A 24 8.29 9.64 -1.37
C TYR A 24 7.53 8.83 -2.42
N ASP A 25 8.24 8.42 -3.48
CA ASP A 25 7.67 7.61 -4.56
C ASP A 25 8.03 6.13 -4.40
N PHE A 26 7.03 5.34 -4.02
CA PHE A 26 7.15 3.87 -3.91
C PHE A 26 6.47 3.13 -5.06
N ARG A 27 5.93 3.84 -6.07
CA ARG A 27 5.11 3.25 -7.14
C ARG A 27 5.91 2.37 -8.09
N SER A 28 7.23 2.56 -8.15
CA SER A 28 8.14 1.70 -8.91
C SER A 28 8.53 0.40 -8.20
N TYR A 29 8.09 0.18 -6.95
CA TYR A 29 8.44 -1.03 -6.20
C TYR A 29 7.61 -2.22 -6.67
N ALA A 30 8.18 -3.42 -6.57
CA ALA A 30 7.44 -4.64 -6.86
C ALA A 30 6.21 -4.75 -5.95
N VAL A 31 5.03 -4.97 -6.56
CA VAL A 31 3.74 -5.06 -5.86
C VAL A 31 3.80 -6.08 -4.72
N SER A 32 4.42 -7.26 -4.95
CA SER A 32 4.60 -8.30 -3.93
C SER A 32 5.36 -7.82 -2.69
N SER A 33 6.36 -6.94 -2.88
CA SER A 33 7.13 -6.36 -1.77
C SER A 33 6.33 -5.33 -1.00
N LEU A 34 5.53 -4.51 -1.69
CA LEU A 34 4.63 -3.53 -1.08
C LEU A 34 3.55 -4.22 -0.25
N ARG A 35 2.88 -5.25 -0.80
CA ARG A 35 1.85 -6.01 -0.08
C ARG A 35 2.38 -6.57 1.24
N ARG A 36 3.55 -7.22 1.21
CA ARG A 36 4.18 -7.79 2.42
C ARG A 36 4.45 -6.73 3.49
N ARG A 37 4.98 -5.56 3.09
CA ARG A 37 5.28 -4.45 4.02
C ARG A 37 4.01 -3.85 4.62
N ILE A 38 2.97 -3.68 3.81
CA ILE A 38 1.68 -3.15 4.28
C ILE A 38 0.99 -4.15 5.21
N HIS A 39 0.95 -5.44 4.89
CA HIS A 39 0.42 -6.44 5.82
C HIS A 39 1.17 -6.47 7.14
N GLN A 40 2.50 -6.38 7.12
CA GLN A 40 3.28 -6.29 8.35
C GLN A 40 2.93 -5.02 9.15
N ALA A 41 2.79 -3.88 8.48
CA ALA A 41 2.38 -2.63 9.13
C ALA A 41 0.98 -2.76 9.75
N MET A 42 0.02 -3.31 9.00
CA MET A 42 -1.33 -3.59 9.47
C MET A 42 -1.34 -4.43 10.74
N GLN A 43 -0.56 -5.53 10.76
CA GLN A 43 -0.37 -6.35 11.97
C GLN A 43 0.24 -5.56 13.15
N CYS A 44 1.22 -4.69 12.89
CA CYS A 44 1.82 -3.85 13.93
C CYS A 44 0.85 -2.80 14.48
N TYR A 45 -0.04 -2.27 13.65
CA TYR A 45 -1.02 -1.24 14.03
C TYR A 45 -2.39 -1.81 14.45
N GLY A 46 -2.59 -3.13 14.33
CA GLY A 46 -3.82 -3.82 14.71
C GLY A 46 -4.99 -3.57 13.75
N CYS A 47 -4.72 -3.37 12.46
CA CYS A 47 -5.70 -3.19 11.40
C CYS A 47 -5.64 -4.27 10.31
#